data_AF-A0A376TYL8-F1
#
_entry.id   AF-A0A376TYL8-F1
#
_cell.length_a   1.000
_cell.length_b   1.000
_cell.length_c   1.000
_cell.angle_alpha   90.00
_cell.angle_beta   90.00
_cell.angle_gamma   90.00
#
_symmetry.space_group_name_H-M   'P 1'
#
loop_
_entity.id
_entity.type
_entity.pdbx_description
1 polymer ?
#
loop_
_entity_poly.entity_id
_entity_poly.type
_entity_poly.pdbx_seq_one_letter_code
_entity_poly.pdbx_strand_id
1 'polypeptide(L)'
;MRNHPLGIYEKALAKDLSWPERLVLAKSCGFDFVEMSVDETDERLSRLDWSTAQRTSLVARDDRNGCWDPSMCLSAHRRFPFGSP
;
A
#
# COMPACT_ATOMS: atom_id res chain seq x y z
N MET A 1 -6.17 19.67 2.19
CA MET A 1 -5.31 18.68 2.88
C MET A 1 -5.07 19.15 4.29
N ARG A 2 -5.02 18.24 5.27
CA ARG A 2 -4.70 18.59 6.65
C ARG A 2 -3.26 19.10 6.73
N ASN A 3 -2.97 19.96 7.71
CA ASN A 3 -1.61 20.45 7.96
C ASN A 3 -0.66 19.34 8.42
N HIS A 4 -1.21 18.26 8.98
CA HIS A 4 -0.50 17.05 9.37
C HIS A 4 -1.22 15.83 8.79
N PRO A 5 -0.73 15.23 7.70
CA PRO A 5 -1.36 14.06 7.10
C PRO A 5 -1.22 12.85 8.02
N LEU A 6 -2.32 12.13 8.24
CA LEU A 6 -2.35 10.92 9.07
C LEU A 6 -2.54 9.70 8.18
N GLY A 7 -1.58 8.79 8.23
CA GLY A 7 -1.59 7.54 7.48
C GLY A 7 -2.06 6.35 8.32
N ILE A 8 -2.54 5.31 7.64
CA ILE A 8 -2.75 3.98 8.21
C ILE A 8 -1.87 2.96 7.50
N TYR A 9 -1.35 2.00 8.24
CA TYR A 9 -0.56 0.91 7.68
C TYR A 9 -1.47 -0.15 7.04
N GLU A 10 -1.11 -0.70 5.87
CA GLU A 10 -1.92 -1.69 5.14
C GLU A 10 -2.38 -2.85 6.03
N LYS A 11 -1.50 -3.37 6.90
CA LYS A 11 -1.82 -4.54 7.74
C LYS A 11 -2.75 -4.24 8.92
N ALA A 12 -3.11 -2.98 9.14
CA ALA A 12 -4.17 -2.61 10.09
C ALA A 12 -5.58 -2.71 9.48
N LEU A 13 -5.68 -2.92 8.15
CA LEU A 13 -6.92 -3.10 7.42
C LEU A 13 -7.12 -4.59 7.07
N ALA A 14 -8.36 -4.96 6.73
CA ALA A 14 -8.68 -6.34 6.38
C ALA A 14 -7.87 -6.83 5.15
N LYS A 15 -7.39 -8.08 5.23
CA LYS A 15 -6.43 -8.65 4.27
C LYS A 15 -7.07 -8.90 2.90
N ASP A 16 -8.33 -9.28 2.89
CA ASP A 16 -9.13 -9.68 1.73
C ASP A 16 -9.64 -8.50 0.88
N LEU A 17 -9.39 -7.26 1.30
CA LEU A 17 -9.78 -6.08 0.54
C LEU A 17 -8.93 -5.89 -0.72
N SER A 18 -9.60 -5.58 -1.82
CA SER A 18 -8.93 -5.01 -2.99
C SER A 18 -8.38 -3.62 -2.66
N TRP A 19 -7.39 -3.15 -3.43
CA TRP A 19 -6.88 -1.78 -3.29
C TRP A 19 -7.97 -0.68 -3.35
N PRO A 20 -8.95 -0.71 -4.29
CA PRO A 20 -10.06 0.23 -4.25
C PRO A 20 -10.81 0.23 -2.93
N GLU A 21 -11.20 -0.95 -2.42
CA GLU A 21 -11.97 -1.06 -1.16
C GLU A 21 -11.14 -0.59 0.02
N ARG A 22 -9.84 -0.92 0.03
CA ARG A 22 -8.89 -0.49 1.07
C ARG A 22 -8.78 1.04 1.14
N LEU A 23 -8.66 1.71 -0.01
CA LEU A 23 -8.55 3.18 -0.07
C LEU A 23 -9.87 3.85 0.33
N VAL A 24 -11.02 3.29 -0.08
CA VAL A 24 -12.34 3.78 0.36
C VAL A 24 -12.49 3.62 1.87
N LEU A 25 -12.12 2.47 2.43
CA LEU A 25 -12.19 2.20 3.86
C LEU A 25 -11.30 3.15 4.64
N ALA A 26 -10.02 3.29 4.25
CA ALA A 26 -9.09 4.22 4.88
C ALA A 26 -9.62 5.66 4.88
N LYS A 27 -10.19 6.10 3.76
CA LYS A 27 -10.83 7.40 3.64
C LYS A 27 -12.02 7.55 4.59
N SER A 28 -12.87 6.53 4.67
CA SER A 28 -14.05 6.53 5.55
C SER A 28 -13.68 6.54 7.04
N CYS A 29 -12.54 5.94 7.40
CA CYS A 29 -11.94 6.00 8.73
C CYS A 29 -11.24 7.34 9.02
N GLY A 30 -11.18 8.25 8.04
CA GLY A 30 -10.60 9.57 8.20
C GLY A 30 -9.08 9.63 8.05
N PHE A 31 -8.43 8.62 7.45
CA PHE A 31 -7.02 8.68 7.10
C PHE A 31 -6.79 9.42 5.78
N ASP A 32 -5.61 10.05 5.67
CA ASP A 32 -5.19 10.81 4.50
C ASP A 32 -4.43 9.93 3.48
N PHE A 33 -3.78 8.86 3.95
CA PHE A 33 -3.04 7.92 3.10
C PHE A 33 -2.98 6.50 3.70
N VAL A 34 -2.60 5.53 2.86
CA VAL A 34 -2.30 4.16 3.27
C VAL A 34 -0.86 3.85 2.90
N GLU A 35 -0.06 3.32 3.83
CA GLU A 35 1.30 2.83 3.53
C GLU A 35 1.25 1.36 3.08
N MET A 36 1.71 1.08 1.85
CA MET A 36 1.79 -0.28 1.32
C MET A 36 2.88 -1.11 1.98
N SER A 37 2.58 -2.39 2.23
CA SER A 37 3.56 -3.39 2.66
C SER A 37 4.04 -4.24 1.49
N VAL A 38 5.35 -4.37 1.32
CA VAL A 38 5.97 -5.44 0.54
C VAL A 38 6.82 -6.24 1.52
N ASP A 39 6.20 -7.26 2.12
CA ASP A 39 6.78 -8.05 3.19
C ASP A 39 7.41 -9.37 2.69
N GLU A 40 7.65 -10.29 3.61
CA GLU A 40 8.32 -11.56 3.32
C GLU A 40 7.42 -12.58 2.58
N THR A 41 6.12 -12.30 2.45
CA THR A 41 5.15 -13.22 1.85
C THR A 41 5.17 -13.14 0.33
N ASP A 42 5.09 -14.28 -0.35
CA ASP A 42 5.07 -14.34 -1.82
C ASP A 42 3.91 -13.53 -2.42
N GLU A 43 2.77 -13.51 -1.72
CA GLU A 43 1.59 -12.71 -2.08
C GLU A 43 1.92 -11.23 -2.20
N ARG A 44 2.61 -10.63 -1.20
CA ARG A 44 2.96 -9.20 -1.25
C ARG A 44 4.20 -8.92 -2.09
N LEU A 45 5.14 -9.86 -2.19
CA LEU A 45 6.30 -9.77 -3.08
C LEU A 45 5.87 -9.70 -4.54
N SER A 46 4.84 -10.46 -4.94
CA SER A 46 4.32 -10.49 -6.32
C SER A 46 3.85 -9.13 -6.85
N ARG A 47 3.67 -8.13 -5.97
CA ARG A 47 3.37 -6.75 -6.34
C ARG A 47 4.50 -6.09 -7.12
N LEU A 48 5.75 -6.51 -6.90
CA LEU A 48 6.91 -6.04 -7.65
C LEU A 48 6.85 -6.50 -9.12
N ASP A 49 6.14 -7.59 -9.39
CA ASP A 49 5.94 -8.14 -10.73
C ASP A 49 4.68 -7.60 -11.43
N TRP A 50 3.98 -6.63 -10.82
CA TRP A 50 2.77 -6.06 -11.42
C TRP A 50 3.02 -5.49 -12.81
N SER A 51 2.08 -5.78 -13.72
CA SER A 51 2.02 -5.15 -15.03
C SER A 51 1.83 -3.63 -14.93
N THR A 52 2.15 -2.91 -16.00
CA THR A 52 1.88 -1.48 -16.12
C THR A 52 0.41 -1.17 -15.87
N ALA A 53 -0.52 -1.98 -16.40
CA ALA A 53 -1.95 -1.78 -16.20
C ALA A 53 -2.36 -1.86 -14.72
N GLN A 54 -1.81 -2.80 -13.95
CA GLN A 54 -2.05 -2.90 -12.50
C GLN A 54 -1.52 -1.67 -11.77
N ARG A 55 -0.29 -1.23 -12.07
CA ARG A 55 0.31 -0.02 -11.48
C ARG A 55 -0.49 1.24 -11.80
N THR A 56 -0.85 1.45 -13.06
CA THR A 56 -1.68 2.59 -13.49
C THR A 56 -3.05 2.56 -12.82
N SER A 57 -3.63 1.38 -12.64
CA SER A 57 -4.92 1.25 -11.97
C SER A 57 -4.86 1.64 -10.49
N LEU A 58 -3.72 1.47 -9.82
CA LEU A 58 -3.53 1.93 -8.43
C LEU A 58 -3.45 3.47 -8.40
N VAL A 59 -2.55 4.05 -9.21
CA VAL A 59 -2.34 5.51 -9.28
C VAL A 59 -3.63 6.26 -9.66
N ALA A 60 -4.40 5.74 -10.62
CA ALA A 60 -5.66 6.35 -11.04
C ALA A 60 -6.75 6.33 -9.95
N ARG A 61 -6.65 5.41 -8.98
CA ARG A 61 -7.59 5.33 -7.84
C ARG A 61 -7.22 6.31 -6.74
N ASP A 62 -5.93 6.53 -6.51
CA ASP A 62 -5.46 7.50 -5.53
C ASP A 62 -6.00 8.91 -5.84
N ASP A 63 -5.97 9.29 -7.11
CA ASP A 63 -6.54 10.55 -7.61
C ASP A 63 -8.06 10.64 -7.37
N ARG A 64 -8.79 9.54 -7.62
CA ARG A 64 -10.25 9.49 -7.47
C ARG A 64 -10.71 9.52 -6.00
N ASN A 65 -9.98 8.84 -5.11
CA ASN A 65 -10.43 8.59 -3.75
C ASN A 65 -9.90 9.64 -2.75
N GLY A 66 -8.95 10.48 -3.17
CA GLY A 66 -8.31 11.48 -2.31
C GLY A 66 -7.62 10.86 -1.08
N CYS A 67 -7.18 9.61 -1.23
CA CYS A 67 -6.36 8.85 -0.31
C CYS A 67 -5.25 8.25 -1.18
N TRP A 68 -4.03 8.72 -0.98
CA TRP A 68 -2.86 8.35 -1.79
C TRP A 68 -2.00 7.34 -1.03
N ASP A 69 -1.09 6.64 -1.71
CA ASP A 69 -0.01 5.87 -1.08
C ASP A 69 1.34 6.56 -1.32
N PRO A 70 1.88 7.31 -0.33
CA PRO A 70 3.15 8.01 -0.47
C PRO A 70 4.37 7.14 -0.19
N SER A 71 4.20 5.91 0.32
CA SER A 71 5.29 5.19 0.98
C SER A 71 5.12 3.67 0.97
N MET A 72 6.23 2.96 0.76
CA MET A 72 6.27 1.51 0.80
C MET A 72 7.16 1.01 1.93
N CYS A 73 6.60 0.20 2.82
CA CYS A 73 7.37 -0.60 3.78
C CYS A 73 7.90 -1.86 3.10
N LEU A 74 9.16 -1.83 2.68
CA LEU A 74 9.86 -2.95 2.04
C LEU A 74 10.52 -3.86 3.09
N SER A 75 9.71 -4.54 3.92
CA SER A 75 10.21 -5.46 4.94
C SER A 75 10.69 -6.80 4.37
N ALA A 76 10.47 -7.06 3.07
CA ALA A 76 11.01 -8.18 2.31
C ALA A 76 12.50 -8.47 2.57
N HIS A 77 13.30 -7.44 2.83
CA HIS A 77 14.72 -7.60 3.17
C HIS A 77 14.98 -8.33 4.49
N ARG A 78 13.96 -8.60 5.33
CA ARG A 78 14.10 -9.53 6.44
C ARG A 78 14.28 -10.97 5.96
N ARG A 79 13.63 -11.35 4.85
CA ARG A 79 13.79 -12.65 4.17
C ARG A 79 14.98 -12.64 3.20
N PHE A 80 15.22 -11.51 2.54
CA PHE A 80 16.31 -11.31 1.58
C PHE A 80 17.27 -10.20 2.03
N PRO A 81 18.05 -10.39 3.10
CA PRO A 81 18.91 -9.35 3.63
C PRO A 81 20.10 -9.08 2.70
N PHE A 82 20.43 -7.81 2.50
CA PHE A 82 21.63 -7.43 1.73
C PHE A 82 22.95 -7.89 2.37
N GLY A 83 22.93 -8.20 3.67
CA GLY A 83 24.08 -8.75 4.39
C GLY A 83 24.17 -10.29 4.34
N SER A 84 23.35 -10.97 3.54
CA SER A 84 23.52 -12.41 3.33
C SER A 84 24.87 -12.68 2.64
N PRO A 85 25.66 -13.66 3.11
CA PRO A 85 26.90 -14.06 2.46
C PRO A 85 26.67 -14.64 1.05
#